data_AF-A0AAU2NEA4-F1
#
_entry.id   AF-A0AAU2NEA4-F1
#
_cell.length_a   1.000
_cell.length_b   1.000
_cell.length_c   1.000
_cell.angle_alpha   90.00
_cell.angle_beta   90.00
_cell.angle_gamma   90.00
#
_symmetry.space_group_name_H-M   'P 1'
#
loop_
_entity.id
_entity.type
_entity.pdbx_description
1 polymer ?
#
loop_
_entity_poly.entity_id
_entity_poly.type
_entity_poly.pdbx_seq_one_letter_code
_entity_poly.pdbx_strand_id
1 'polypeptide(L)'
;MRTAQVRVGKAYLVRVPARLPYDRCPPDTTDLDSVLLHWRRWIRAGAEFELTVTDLPEPDGEHMVAGVLVAAHSGVRVRLTDDQAVELGLPPGVGYVVTGTLADLTGAPVELMTSTPMTVPARWLHPLDPDGSAEEK
;
A
#
# COMPACT_ATOMS: atom_id res chain seq x y z
N MET A 1 3.52 11.44 -13.21
CA MET A 1 4.10 12.80 -13.10
C MET A 1 5.63 12.76 -13.01
N ARG A 2 6.33 13.91 -13.05
CA ARG A 2 7.75 14.00 -12.64
C ARG A 2 7.84 14.35 -11.15
N THR A 3 8.90 13.94 -10.46
CA THR A 3 9.13 14.26 -9.03
C THR A 3 9.03 15.75 -8.72
N ALA A 4 9.52 16.62 -9.62
CA ALA A 4 9.41 18.07 -9.48
C ALA A 4 7.98 18.63 -9.42
N GLN A 5 6.97 17.86 -9.84
CA GLN A 5 5.56 18.26 -9.80
C GLN A 5 4.83 17.71 -8.56
N VAL A 6 5.51 16.87 -7.78
CA VAL A 6 4.96 16.23 -6.59
C VAL A 6 5.28 17.10 -5.38
N ARG A 7 4.31 17.26 -4.49
CA ARG A 7 4.44 18.05 -3.26
C ARG A 7 4.18 17.17 -2.06
N VAL A 8 5.07 17.25 -1.07
CA VAL A 8 4.86 16.64 0.25
C VAL A 8 3.60 17.24 0.89
N GLY A 9 2.83 16.39 1.56
CA GLY A 9 1.54 16.73 2.19
C GLY A 9 0.36 16.79 1.24
N LYS A 10 0.53 16.46 -0.06
CA LYS A 10 -0.57 16.36 -1.03
C LYS A 10 -0.93 14.92 -1.36
N ALA A 11 -2.22 14.67 -1.57
CA ALA A 11 -2.74 13.41 -2.05
C ALA A 11 -2.70 13.35 -3.58
N TYR A 12 -2.32 12.19 -4.11
CA TYR A 12 -2.25 11.90 -5.53
C TYR A 12 -2.92 10.57 -5.82
N LEU A 13 -3.54 10.45 -7.00
CA LEU A 13 -4.02 9.17 -7.49
C LEU A 13 -2.84 8.37 -8.02
N VAL A 14 -2.59 7.19 -7.45
CA VAL A 14 -1.62 6.23 -7.95
C VAL A 14 -2.32 5.31 -8.93
N ARG A 15 -1.84 5.28 -10.18
CA ARG A 15 -2.28 4.32 -11.19
C ARG A 15 -1.20 3.29 -11.44
N VAL A 16 -1.50 2.05 -11.06
CA VAL A 16 -0.56 0.95 -11.19
C VAL A 16 -0.71 0.36 -12.60
N PRO A 17 0.38 0.24 -13.38
CA PRO A 17 0.31 -0.38 -14.69
C PRO A 17 -0.25 -1.80 -14.62
N ALA A 18 -1.10 -2.17 -15.59
CA ALA A 18 -1.64 -3.52 -15.72
C ALA A 18 -0.55 -4.58 -16.01
N ARG A 19 0.61 -4.14 -16.51
CA ARG A 19 1.83 -4.94 -16.62
C ARG A 19 2.92 -4.25 -15.83
N LEU A 20 3.27 -4.81 -14.68
CA LEU A 20 4.38 -4.33 -13.87
C LEU A 20 5.67 -4.47 -14.69
N PRO A 21 6.46 -3.40 -14.87
CA PRO A 21 7.71 -3.47 -15.60
C PRO A 21 8.76 -4.15 -14.72
N TYR A 22 8.74 -5.48 -14.64
CA TYR A 22 9.77 -6.27 -13.97
C TYR A 22 11.13 -6.05 -14.64
N ASP A 23 11.12 -5.88 -15.97
CA ASP A 23 12.33 -5.80 -16.82
C ASP A 23 13.04 -4.45 -16.82
N ARG A 24 12.56 -3.45 -16.07
CA ARG A 24 13.16 -2.10 -16.02
C ARG A 24 13.61 -1.66 -14.62
N CYS A 25 13.61 -2.57 -13.66
CA CYS A 25 14.24 -2.33 -12.37
C CYS A 25 15.67 -2.89 -12.47
N PRO A 26 16.73 -2.07 -12.32
CA PRO A 26 18.09 -2.57 -12.31
C PRO A 26 18.26 -3.54 -11.12
N PRO A 27 18.97 -4.67 -11.29
CA PRO A 27 19.08 -5.71 -10.28
C PRO A 27 19.93 -5.32 -9.05
N ASP A 28 20.45 -4.11 -9.00
CA ASP A 28 21.58 -3.75 -8.11
C ASP A 28 21.16 -2.88 -6.92
N THR A 29 20.11 -3.30 -6.22
CA THR A 29 19.77 -2.73 -4.90
C THR A 29 19.16 -3.83 -4.05
N THR A 30 19.97 -4.35 -3.13
CA THR A 30 19.67 -5.45 -2.20
C THR A 30 18.43 -5.21 -1.31
N ASP A 31 17.86 -4.01 -1.32
CA ASP A 31 16.69 -3.61 -0.52
C ASP A 31 15.40 -3.43 -1.34
N LEU A 32 15.48 -3.42 -2.68
CA LEU A 32 14.32 -3.23 -3.57
C LEU A 32 13.49 -4.51 -3.72
N ASP A 33 14.07 -5.69 -3.51
CA ASP A 33 13.34 -6.96 -3.49
C ASP A 33 12.29 -6.97 -2.37
N SER A 34 12.59 -6.36 -1.21
CA SER A 34 11.65 -6.18 -0.09
C SER A 34 10.49 -5.25 -0.47
N VAL A 35 10.77 -4.16 -1.19
CA VAL A 35 9.78 -3.19 -1.67
C VAL A 35 8.89 -3.79 -2.76
N LEU A 36 9.47 -4.55 -3.70
CA LEU A 36 8.76 -5.22 -4.79
C LEU A 36 7.91 -6.41 -4.28
N LEU A 37 8.39 -7.16 -3.29
CA LEU A 37 7.61 -8.20 -2.59
C LEU A 37 6.47 -7.57 -1.76
N HIS A 38 6.72 -6.43 -1.11
CA HIS A 38 5.68 -5.66 -0.44
C HIS A 38 4.62 -5.19 -1.45
N TRP A 39 5.02 -4.63 -2.60
CA TRP A 39 4.09 -4.22 -3.66
C TRP A 39 3.29 -5.40 -4.22
N ARG A 40 3.91 -6.55 -4.48
CA ARG A 40 3.19 -7.75 -4.96
C ARG A 40 2.11 -8.23 -4.00
N ARG A 41 2.30 -8.01 -2.69
CA ARG A 41 1.34 -8.40 -1.67
C ARG A 41 0.16 -7.43 -1.55
N TRP A 42 0.39 -6.13 -1.80
CA TRP A 42 -0.58 -5.07 -1.52
C TRP A 42 -1.22 -4.45 -2.76
N ILE A 43 -0.54 -4.48 -3.90
CA ILE A 43 -0.90 -3.72 -5.08
C ILE A 43 -1.16 -4.66 -6.25
N ARG A 44 -2.44 -4.83 -6.61
CA ARG A 44 -2.82 -5.55 -7.83
C ARG A 44 -2.42 -4.71 -9.05
N ALA A 45 -1.91 -5.37 -10.09
CA ALA A 45 -1.69 -4.71 -11.38
C ALA A 45 -3.01 -4.10 -11.87
N GLY A 46 -2.98 -2.84 -12.32
CA GLY A 46 -4.19 -2.10 -12.71
C GLY A 46 -4.98 -1.49 -11.54
N ALA A 47 -4.50 -1.58 -10.30
CA ALA A 47 -5.14 -0.92 -9.17
C ALA A 47 -4.96 0.61 -9.24
N GLU A 48 -5.98 1.31 -8.73
CA GLU A 48 -5.95 2.74 -8.48
C GLU A 48 -6.19 2.99 -6.99
N PHE A 49 -5.41 3.88 -6.38
CA PHE A 49 -5.58 4.25 -4.97
C PHE A 49 -4.98 5.62 -4.70
N GLU A 50 -5.44 6.27 -3.63
CA GLU A 50 -4.91 7.56 -3.20
C GLU A 50 -3.68 7.41 -2.30
N LEU A 51 -2.65 8.21 -2.55
CA LEU A 51 -1.43 8.23 -1.76
C LEU A 51 -1.13 9.66 -1.32
N THR A 52 -1.01 9.88 -0.02
CA THR A 52 -0.51 11.15 0.52
C THR A 52 1.00 11.11 0.55
N VAL A 53 1.65 12.01 -0.19
CA VAL A 53 3.12 12.05 -0.28
C VAL A 53 3.70 12.59 1.02
N THR A 54 4.63 11.87 1.60
CA THR A 54 5.28 12.23 2.87
C THR A 54 6.73 12.62 2.67
N ASP A 55 7.40 12.09 1.65
CA ASP A 55 8.79 12.42 1.37
C ASP A 55 9.15 12.24 -0.12
N LEU A 56 10.13 12.99 -0.57
CA LEU A 56 10.67 12.96 -1.93
C LEU A 56 12.16 12.62 -1.83
N PRO A 57 12.58 11.39 -2.18
CA PRO A 57 14.00 11.04 -2.19
C PRO A 57 14.79 11.92 -3.18
N GLU A 58 16.10 12.05 -2.92
CA GLU A 58 17.02 12.94 -3.61
C GLU A 58 17.00 12.83 -5.14
N PRO A 59 17.29 13.94 -5.86
CA PRO A 59 17.07 14.06 -7.30
C PRO A 59 17.95 13.16 -8.19
N ASP A 60 18.98 12.51 -7.63
CA ASP A 60 19.93 11.67 -8.35
C ASP A 60 19.56 10.17 -8.35
N GLY A 61 18.52 9.80 -7.58
CA GLY A 61 17.96 8.45 -7.54
C GLY A 61 16.76 8.28 -8.48
N GLU A 62 16.41 7.02 -8.77
CA GLU A 62 15.20 6.66 -9.51
C GLU A 62 14.00 7.45 -8.99
N HIS A 63 13.17 7.96 -9.91
CA HIS A 63 12.02 8.84 -9.65
C HIS A 63 10.93 8.18 -8.79
N MET A 64 11.23 7.94 -7.53
CA MET A 64 10.42 7.29 -6.52
C MET A 64 9.90 8.33 -5.56
N VAL A 65 8.75 8.07 -4.95
CA VAL A 65 8.06 8.98 -4.04
C VAL A 65 7.58 8.16 -2.85
N ALA A 66 7.92 8.59 -1.65
CA ALA A 66 7.43 7.97 -0.43
C ALA A 66 6.12 8.65 0.00
N GLY A 67 5.16 7.83 0.39
CA GLY A 67 3.87 8.31 0.86
C GLY A 67 3.19 7.32 1.79
N VAL A 68 2.02 7.72 2.27
CA VAL A 68 1.16 6.91 3.12
C VAL A 68 -0.15 6.70 2.39
N LEU A 69 -0.49 5.43 2.18
CA LEU A 69 -1.81 4.99 1.76
C LEU A 69 -2.66 4.84 3.02
N VAL A 70 -3.81 5.50 3.05
CA VAL A 70 -4.84 5.25 4.05
C VAL A 70 -5.98 4.52 3.36
N ALA A 71 -6.22 3.28 3.75
CA ALA A 71 -7.27 2.46 3.15
C ALA A 71 -8.07 1.74 4.23
N ALA A 72 -9.38 1.67 3.99
CA ALA A 72 -10.27 0.79 4.72
C ALA A 72 -10.01 -0.67 4.33
N HIS A 73 -9.89 -1.55 5.31
CA HIS A 73 -9.93 -3.00 5.09
C HIS A 73 -10.67 -3.69 6.22
N SER A 74 -11.33 -4.80 5.90
CA SER A 74 -11.97 -5.67 6.90
C SER A 74 -11.16 -6.94 7.19
N GLY A 75 -10.08 -7.18 6.45
CA GLY A 75 -9.21 -8.34 6.64
C GLY A 75 -8.44 -8.28 7.96
N VAL A 76 -8.39 -9.38 8.71
CA VAL A 76 -7.65 -9.52 9.95
C VAL A 76 -6.75 -10.75 9.93
N ARG A 77 -5.63 -10.65 10.66
CA ARG A 77 -4.70 -11.74 10.90
C ARG A 77 -4.45 -11.84 12.40
N VAL A 78 -4.93 -12.92 13.00
CA VAL A 78 -4.80 -13.16 14.45
C VAL A 78 -3.84 -14.32 14.66
N ARG A 79 -2.79 -14.08 15.45
CA ARG A 79 -1.92 -15.15 15.95
C ARG A 79 -2.63 -15.83 17.10
N LEU A 80 -2.73 -17.16 17.04
CA LEU A 80 -3.24 -17.92 18.16
C LEU A 80 -2.13 -18.06 19.20
N THR A 81 -2.49 -17.92 20.47
CA THR A 81 -1.64 -18.36 21.57
C THR A 81 -1.59 -19.90 21.61
N ASP A 82 -0.60 -20.47 22.30
CA ASP A 82 -0.54 -21.93 22.47
C ASP A 82 -1.79 -22.47 23.19
N ASP A 83 -2.31 -21.75 24.19
CA ASP A 83 -3.55 -22.13 24.87
C ASP A 83 -4.75 -22.17 23.92
N GLN A 84 -4.92 -21.14 23.07
CA GLN A 84 -5.98 -21.11 22.06
C GLN A 84 -5.82 -22.22 21.00
N ALA A 85 -4.58 -22.54 20.63
CA ALA A 85 -4.30 -23.65 19.73
C ALA A 85 -4.75 -24.98 20.35
N VAL A 86 -4.44 -25.21 21.63
CA VAL A 86 -4.86 -26.40 22.37
C VAL A 86 -6.37 -26.49 22.50
N GLU A 87 -7.05 -25.38 22.81
CA GLU A 87 -8.53 -25.33 22.87
C GLU A 87 -9.18 -25.71 21.53
N LEU A 88 -8.52 -25.38 20.41
CA LEU A 88 -8.96 -25.75 19.06
C LEU A 88 -8.50 -27.16 18.64
N GLY A 89 -7.86 -27.92 19.52
CA GLY A 89 -7.34 -29.27 19.24
C GLY A 89 -6.09 -29.29 18.36
N LEU A 90 -5.38 -28.17 18.25
CA LEU A 90 -4.15 -28.05 17.47
C LEU A 90 -2.90 -28.29 18.34
N PRO A 91 -1.83 -28.90 17.78
CA PRO A 91 -0.56 -29.10 18.50
C PRO A 91 0.09 -27.79 18.98
N PRO A 92 0.45 -27.64 20.28
CA PRO A 92 1.11 -26.43 20.78
C PRO A 92 2.53 -26.26 20.23
N GLY A 93 3.06 -25.04 20.26
CA GLY A 93 4.45 -24.73 19.89
C GLY A 93 4.74 -24.63 18.38
N VAL A 94 3.73 -24.83 17.54
CA VAL A 94 3.84 -24.69 16.07
C VAL A 94 3.66 -23.23 15.63
N GLY A 95 2.89 -22.45 16.39
CA GLY A 95 2.55 -21.06 16.06
C GLY A 95 1.52 -20.98 14.91
N TYR A 96 0.26 -20.74 15.25
CA TYR A 96 -0.82 -20.67 14.26
C TYR A 96 -1.28 -19.25 13.98
N VAL A 97 -1.83 -19.08 12.78
CA VAL A 97 -2.40 -17.81 12.31
C VAL A 97 -3.75 -18.08 11.67
N VAL A 98 -4.77 -17.38 12.16
CA VAL A 98 -6.08 -17.29 11.50
C VAL A 98 -6.12 -16.03 10.65
N THR A 99 -6.57 -16.17 9.41
CA THR A 99 -6.82 -15.05 8.50
C THR A 99 -8.30 -15.05 8.12
N GLY A 100 -8.94 -13.89 8.17
CA GLY A 100 -10.38 -13.79 7.88
C GLY A 100 -10.84 -12.35 7.75
N THR A 101 -12.16 -12.16 7.77
CA THR A 101 -12.81 -10.85 7.72
C THR A 101 -13.40 -10.54 9.09
N LEU A 102 -13.13 -9.34 9.61
CA LEU A 102 -13.79 -8.82 10.80
C LEU A 102 -15.21 -8.41 10.42
N ALA A 103 -16.18 -8.98 11.12
CA ALA A 103 -17.59 -8.61 11.00
C ALA A 103 -18.15 -8.32 12.39
N ASP A 104 -19.17 -7.48 12.45
CA ASP A 104 -19.92 -7.24 13.68
C ASP A 104 -20.86 -8.42 14.00
N LEU A 105 -21.61 -8.31 15.10
CA LEU A 105 -22.56 -9.35 15.51
C LEU A 105 -23.75 -9.53 14.54
N THR A 106 -23.95 -8.60 13.60
CA THR A 106 -24.96 -8.71 12.54
C THR A 106 -24.40 -9.42 11.29
N GLY A 107 -23.09 -9.68 11.27
CA GLY A 107 -22.38 -10.25 10.11
C GLY A 107 -21.95 -9.19 9.09
N ALA A 108 -22.13 -7.90 9.37
CA ALA A 108 -21.68 -6.83 8.50
C ALA A 108 -20.15 -6.65 8.63
N PRO A 109 -19.39 -6.54 7.52
CA PRO A 109 -17.96 -6.29 7.59
C PRO A 109 -17.64 -4.99 8.32
N VAL A 110 -16.69 -5.04 9.24
CA VAL A 110 -16.16 -3.86 9.93
C VAL A 110 -14.94 -3.36 9.17
N GLU A 111 -14.99 -2.10 8.74
CA GLU A 111 -13.87 -1.45 8.08
C GLU A 111 -12.89 -0.87 9.11
N LEU A 112 -11.64 -1.32 9.04
CA LEU A 112 -10.53 -0.79 9.80
C LEU A 112 -9.71 0.12 8.89
N MET A 113 -9.46 1.34 9.35
CA MET A 113 -8.59 2.28 8.66
C MET A 113 -7.14 1.99 9.02
N THR A 114 -6.33 1.62 8.03
CA THR A 114 -4.90 1.38 8.22
C THR A 114 -4.09 2.35 7.38
N SER A 115 -3.07 2.95 8.00
CA SER A 115 -2.04 3.73 7.32
C SER A 115 -0.87 2.81 6.98
N THR A 116 -0.55 2.71 5.69
CA THR A 116 0.56 1.88 5.18
C THR A 116 1.57 2.79 4.49
N PRO A 117 2.80 2.91 5.00
CA PRO A 117 3.85 3.62 4.28
C PRO A 117 4.25 2.81 3.04
N MET A 118 4.40 3.49 1.92
CA MET A 118 4.85 2.88 0.68
C MET A 118 5.63 3.86 -0.19
N THR A 119 6.51 3.32 -1.01
CA THR A 119 7.23 4.07 -2.02
C THR A 119 6.67 3.69 -3.38
N VAL A 120 6.39 4.64 -4.26
CA VAL A 120 5.88 4.38 -5.64
C VAL A 120 6.63 5.23 -6.66
N PRO A 121 6.76 4.78 -7.92
CA PRO A 121 7.30 5.63 -8.98
C PRO A 121 6.46 6.90 -9.19
N ALA A 122 7.09 8.07 -9.24
CA ALA A 122 6.45 9.36 -9.50
C ALA A 122 5.64 9.35 -10.82
N ARG A 123 6.06 8.55 -11.79
CA ARG A 123 5.35 8.37 -13.07
C ARG A 123 3.96 7.77 -12.91
N TRP A 124 3.70 7.01 -11.84
CA TRP A 124 2.39 6.45 -11.50
C TRP A 124 1.47 7.43 -10.77
N LEU A 125 2.02 8.54 -10.27
CA LEU A 125 1.23 9.59 -9.64
C LEU A 125 0.52 10.43 -10.69
N HIS A 126 -0.75 10.69 -10.44
CA HIS A 126 -1.62 11.60 -11.15
C HIS A 126 -2.23 12.61 -10.16
N PRO A 127 -2.45 13.87 -10.58
CA PRO A 127 -3.19 14.83 -9.76
C PRO A 127 -4.58 14.28 -9.41
N LEU A 128 -5.00 14.43 -8.16
CA LEU A 128 -6.35 14.04 -7.74
C LEU A 128 -7.41 15.00 -8.34
N ASP A 129 -7.03 16.27 -8.52
CA ASP A 129 -7.78 17.27 -9.27
C ASP A 129 -7.19 17.43 -10.69
N PRO A 130 -7.98 17.24 -11.76
CA PRO A 130 -7.58 17.70 -13.08
C PRO A 130 -7.59 19.23 -13.21
N ASP A 131 -8.22 19.98 -12.30
CA ASP A 131 -8.39 21.43 -12.44
C ASP A 131 -8.14 22.16 -11.12
N GLY A 132 -6.97 22.79 -11.02
CA GLY A 132 -6.91 24.04 -10.29
C GLY A 132 -7.53 25.13 -11.17
N SER A 133 -8.52 25.84 -10.64
CA SER A 133 -9.12 27.10 -11.15
C SER A 133 -10.30 26.93 -12.11
N ALA A 134 -11.52 26.87 -11.58
CA ALA A 134 -12.62 27.60 -12.19
C ALA A 134 -12.60 29.02 -11.59
N GLU A 135 -12.33 29.99 -12.46
CA GLU A 135 -12.24 31.41 -12.18
C GLU A 135 -13.40 31.93 -11.32
N GLU A 136 -13.03 32.74 -10.31
CA GLU A 136 -13.90 33.76 -9.76
C GLU A 136 -14.13 34.82 -10.83
N LYS A 137 -15.39 34.98 -11.29
CA LYS A 137 -15.85 36.23 -11.90
C LYS A 137 -17.34 36.46 -11.70
#